data_AF-A0A935D335-F1
#
_entry.id   AF-A0A935D335-F1
#
_cell.length_a   1.000
_cell.length_b   1.000
_cell.length_c   1.000
_cell.angle_alpha   90.00
_cell.angle_beta   90.00
_cell.angle_gamma   90.00
#
_symmetry.space_group_name_H-M   'P 1'
#
loop_
_entity.id
_entity.type
_entity.pdbx_description
1 polymer ?
#
loop_
_entity_poly.entity_id
_entity_poly.type
_entity_poly.pdbx_seq_one_letter_code
_entity_poly.pdbx_strand_id
1 'polypeptide(L)'
;MARAPLPSSLVASLLAVGAVLVAHTPSAARASGTLGTSSRGVAPLAVRVAVASDGARTTRWQMAVLPAGERVAWLVPARPGASIDLAGDPLFAALDEATRVRVLRPIGTTAGPSTTACGAEGDHETVRDEVPTERATPEPGAPVVLTSGAELTRFASDRGLHLPQGFASLAFRDGSMVVAITFAPGARPSSTPVLRVSDDGPPALPLFLTRATSGTLPVTAWVVATSPVQIGAPVSLPPSELVWDERGSNYLAAREQVVSAYRGFGFLTEAASHDLLFGPRDALPSGERPRPLVQTFAERVARTPAEATACADALGRLRNAPLRFGVACPAGALGRIPGGSTPPCAATPGDVDPVVATCGTSDDDLALALSGKRIESLSVTRAYGLIPAGGFGALVGYQEAAARSGVIESQRFDPLCLPQPPPGATSPSPVPPGKATPAPRSPDSPQEEPVYYESSGCSGSAVVVDTSSSSDTSSSSDDSCGGGTDTSSSSGSSDSSDPGCSGDTVGGDNDSAGDACASDSSSSSSDSCSSGSGGGSDCDADASLRSRPRGKSPVSRAALALFALALPLRRLFRRRERE
;
A
#
# COMPACT_ATOMS: atom_id res chain seq x y z
N MET A 1 72.03 -32.63 33.50
CA MET A 1 70.93 -31.66 33.69
C MET A 1 70.89 -30.77 32.44
N ALA A 2 70.32 -31.27 31.36
CA ALA A 2 68.90 -31.19 30.99
C ALA A 2 68.57 -29.84 30.30
N ARG A 3 68.83 -29.79 28.98
CA ARG A 3 68.31 -28.80 28.03
C ARG A 3 66.85 -29.16 27.74
N ALA A 4 65.95 -28.19 27.80
CA ALA A 4 64.59 -28.29 27.26
C ALA A 4 64.39 -27.22 26.15
N PRO A 5 63.62 -27.52 25.08
CA PRO A 5 63.57 -26.73 23.86
C PRO A 5 62.34 -25.83 23.71
N LEU A 6 62.45 -24.87 22.79
CA LEU A 6 61.42 -23.97 22.26
C LEU A 6 60.26 -24.71 21.58
N PRO A 7 59.02 -24.20 21.66
CA PRO A 7 57.95 -24.58 20.75
C PRO A 7 57.84 -23.60 19.56
N SER A 8 58.12 -24.13 18.38
CA SER A 8 57.67 -23.67 17.08
C SER A 8 56.15 -23.87 16.95
N SER A 9 55.40 -22.87 16.46
CA SER A 9 54.30 -22.99 15.47
C SER A 9 53.27 -21.86 15.59
N LEU A 10 53.20 -20.99 14.56
CA LEU A 10 51.97 -20.58 13.86
C LEU A 10 52.29 -19.42 12.90
N VAL A 11 52.82 -19.80 11.74
CA VAL A 11 52.77 -19.02 10.50
C VAL A 11 51.70 -19.69 9.65
N ALA A 12 50.59 -18.99 9.39
CA ALA A 12 49.74 -19.10 8.18
C ALA A 12 48.33 -18.57 8.48
N SER A 13 47.99 -17.41 7.91
CA SER A 13 46.70 -17.11 7.24
C SER A 13 46.53 -15.60 7.11
N LEU A 14 47.29 -15.01 6.19
CA LEU A 14 47.03 -13.68 5.64
C LEU A 14 46.63 -13.92 4.18
N LEU A 15 45.34 -14.17 3.97
CA LEU A 15 44.75 -14.33 2.65
C LEU A 15 43.84 -13.13 2.42
N ALA A 16 44.29 -12.28 1.51
CA ALA A 16 43.67 -11.04 1.10
C ALA A 16 42.22 -11.28 0.63
N VAL A 17 41.26 -10.66 1.31
CA VAL A 17 39.93 -10.44 0.78
C VAL A 17 40.02 -9.20 -0.11
N GLY A 18 40.43 -9.42 -1.36
CA GLY A 18 40.23 -8.46 -2.43
C GLY A 18 38.74 -8.38 -2.72
N ALA A 19 38.10 -7.31 -2.24
CA ALA A 19 36.74 -6.97 -2.60
C ALA A 19 36.70 -6.61 -4.09
N VAL A 20 36.36 -7.59 -4.92
CA VAL A 20 35.98 -7.36 -6.31
C VAL A 20 34.61 -6.68 -6.28
N LEU A 21 34.60 -5.36 -6.45
CA LEU A 21 33.44 -4.59 -6.88
C LEU A 21 33.07 -5.06 -8.30
N VAL A 22 32.39 -6.19 -8.41
CA VAL A 22 31.64 -6.52 -9.61
C VAL A 22 30.46 -5.56 -9.62
N ALA A 23 30.55 -4.53 -10.46
CA ALA A 23 29.41 -3.71 -10.84
C ALA A 23 28.34 -4.63 -11.44
N HIS A 24 27.47 -5.15 -10.57
CA HIS A 24 26.25 -5.83 -10.97
C HIS A 24 25.37 -4.73 -11.55
N THR A 25 25.35 -4.59 -12.87
CA THR A 25 24.25 -3.87 -13.52
C THR A 25 22.98 -4.59 -13.07
N PRO A 26 22.05 -3.94 -12.36
CA PRO A 26 20.83 -4.58 -11.91
C PRO A 26 20.09 -5.09 -13.14
N SER A 27 20.10 -6.41 -13.34
CA SER A 27 19.34 -7.02 -14.42
C SER A 27 17.87 -6.73 -14.12
N ALA A 28 17.19 -6.04 -15.03
CA ALA A 28 15.79 -5.66 -14.88
C ALA A 28 14.99 -6.84 -14.34
N ALA A 29 14.46 -6.67 -13.15
CA ALA A 29 13.60 -7.66 -12.55
C ALA A 29 12.36 -7.85 -13.40
N ARG A 30 11.91 -9.08 -13.46
CA ARG A 30 10.87 -9.52 -14.38
C ARG A 30 9.98 -10.40 -13.56
N ALA A 31 8.70 -10.11 -13.35
CA ALA A 31 7.82 -10.99 -12.56
C ALA A 31 6.46 -11.49 -13.15
N SER A 32 6.31 -12.75 -13.59
CA SER A 32 5.04 -13.35 -14.08
C SER A 32 3.88 -13.46 -13.05
N GLY A 33 3.17 -12.38 -12.76
CA GLY A 33 1.69 -12.36 -12.53
C GLY A 33 0.87 -12.39 -13.82
N THR A 34 1.60 -12.58 -14.90
CA THR A 34 1.20 -12.28 -16.24
C THR A 34 1.66 -13.39 -17.15
N LEU A 35 0.85 -13.78 -18.13
CA LEU A 35 1.29 -14.63 -19.22
C LEU A 35 1.87 -13.73 -20.33
N GLY A 36 2.95 -14.18 -20.95
CA GLY A 36 3.60 -13.46 -22.05
C GLY A 36 3.79 -14.36 -23.27
N THR A 37 4.09 -13.77 -24.42
CA THR A 37 4.33 -14.54 -25.66
C THR A 37 5.67 -15.28 -25.66
N SER A 38 6.66 -14.77 -24.92
CA SER A 38 7.94 -15.46 -24.78
C SER A 38 7.85 -16.71 -23.89
N SER A 39 8.62 -17.75 -24.22
CA SER A 39 8.69 -18.97 -23.40
C SER A 39 9.29 -18.75 -22.01
N ARG A 40 9.95 -17.61 -21.81
CA ARG A 40 10.45 -17.16 -20.50
C ARG A 40 9.38 -16.48 -19.66
N GLY A 41 8.21 -16.20 -20.24
CA GLY A 41 7.14 -15.41 -19.64
C GLY A 41 7.45 -13.90 -19.66
N VAL A 42 6.39 -13.09 -19.73
CA VAL A 42 6.45 -11.67 -19.41
C VAL A 42 6.06 -11.48 -17.97
N ALA A 43 6.61 -10.44 -17.39
CA ALA A 43 6.82 -10.42 -15.99
C ALA A 43 6.88 -8.93 -15.58
N PRO A 44 5.90 -8.37 -14.85
CA PRO A 44 5.93 -6.99 -14.38
C PRO A 44 7.25 -6.56 -13.78
N LEU A 45 7.53 -5.28 -13.95
CA LEU A 45 8.64 -4.55 -13.34
C LEU A 45 8.30 -4.17 -11.90
N ALA A 46 7.01 -3.93 -11.60
CA ALA A 46 6.50 -3.64 -10.27
C ALA A 46 5.02 -4.03 -10.15
N VAL A 47 4.57 -4.30 -8.92
CA VAL A 47 3.16 -4.51 -8.62
C VAL A 47 2.73 -3.58 -7.49
N ARG A 48 1.55 -3.00 -7.64
CA ARG A 48 0.91 -2.15 -6.65
C ARG A 48 -0.41 -2.78 -6.25
N VAL A 49 -0.64 -2.94 -4.95
CA VAL A 49 -1.86 -3.56 -4.43
C VAL A 49 -2.41 -2.77 -3.25
N ALA A 50 -3.71 -2.53 -3.22
CA ALA A 50 -4.40 -2.02 -2.04
C ALA A 50 -5.49 -3.00 -1.62
N VAL A 51 -5.74 -3.12 -0.31
CA VAL A 51 -6.78 -3.98 0.24
C VAL A 51 -7.55 -3.23 1.32
N ALA A 52 -8.87 -3.37 1.27
CA ALA A 52 -9.77 -2.93 2.32
C ALA A 52 -10.82 -4.03 2.58
N SER A 53 -11.20 -4.23 3.83
CA SER A 53 -12.27 -5.16 4.19
C SER A 53 -13.19 -4.57 5.26
N ASP A 54 -14.49 -4.80 5.13
CA ASP A 54 -15.50 -4.46 6.14
C ASP A 54 -15.85 -5.66 7.04
N GLY A 55 -15.15 -6.79 6.87
CA GLY A 55 -15.38 -8.05 7.57
C GLY A 55 -16.28 -9.03 6.81
N ALA A 56 -17.18 -8.55 5.95
CA ALA A 56 -18.03 -9.37 5.10
C ALA A 56 -17.56 -9.40 3.64
N ARG A 57 -16.97 -8.29 3.18
CA ARG A 57 -16.43 -8.08 1.84
C ARG A 57 -14.98 -7.62 1.94
N THR A 58 -14.19 -8.05 0.99
CA THR A 58 -12.82 -7.59 0.76
C THR A 58 -12.73 -7.00 -0.65
N THR A 59 -12.36 -5.74 -0.74
CA THR A 59 -12.06 -5.06 -2.01
C THR A 59 -10.55 -4.98 -2.18
N ARG A 60 -10.08 -5.37 -3.36
CA ARG A 60 -8.66 -5.38 -3.73
C ARG A 60 -8.48 -4.59 -5.02
N TRP A 61 -7.60 -3.61 -4.98
CA TRP A 61 -7.15 -2.86 -6.13
C TRP A 61 -5.77 -3.34 -6.50
N GLN A 62 -5.53 -3.62 -7.76
CA GLN A 62 -4.24 -4.06 -8.23
C GLN A 62 -3.84 -3.32 -9.50
N MET A 63 -2.55 -3.12 -9.68
CA MET A 63 -1.95 -2.54 -10.87
C MET A 63 -0.58 -3.16 -11.06
N ALA A 64 -0.22 -3.44 -12.31
CA ALA A 64 1.09 -3.94 -12.67
C ALA A 64 1.80 -2.94 -13.60
N VAL A 65 3.13 -2.84 -13.47
CA VAL A 65 3.96 -2.12 -14.45
C VAL A 65 4.51 -3.15 -15.43
N LEU A 66 4.06 -3.07 -16.68
CA LEU A 66 4.43 -3.99 -17.75
C LEU A 66 5.72 -3.52 -18.46
N PRO A 67 6.61 -4.44 -18.87
CA PRO A 67 7.72 -4.08 -19.73
C PRO A 67 7.25 -3.74 -21.15
N ALA A 68 8.11 -3.06 -21.92
CA ALA A 68 7.88 -2.80 -23.33
C ALA A 68 7.94 -4.08 -24.19
N GLY A 69 7.27 -4.04 -25.35
CA GLY A 69 7.56 -4.91 -26.49
C GLY A 69 6.91 -6.30 -26.50
N GLU A 70 6.18 -6.70 -25.47
CA GLU A 70 5.51 -8.00 -25.42
C GLU A 70 4.02 -7.87 -25.14
N ARG A 71 3.23 -8.75 -25.76
CA ARG A 71 1.81 -8.93 -25.42
C ARG A 71 1.74 -9.64 -24.07
N VAL A 72 0.89 -9.12 -23.19
CA VAL A 72 0.81 -9.58 -21.80
C VAL A 72 -0.63 -9.86 -21.43
N ALA A 73 -0.92 -10.98 -20.77
CA ALA A 73 -2.18 -11.16 -20.07
C ALA A 73 -1.95 -11.11 -18.57
N TRP A 74 -2.61 -10.22 -17.87
CA TRP A 74 -2.58 -10.13 -16.42
C TRP A 74 -3.69 -10.96 -15.80
N LEU A 75 -3.32 -11.83 -14.85
CA LEU A 75 -4.22 -12.79 -14.23
C LEU A 75 -4.45 -12.42 -12.76
N VAL A 76 -5.70 -12.21 -12.40
CA VAL A 76 -6.08 -11.80 -11.04
C VAL A 76 -7.07 -12.80 -10.47
N PRO A 77 -6.78 -13.37 -9.28
CA PRO A 77 -7.68 -14.34 -8.66
C PRO A 77 -8.91 -13.64 -8.09
N ALA A 78 -10.07 -14.26 -8.24
CA ALA A 78 -11.34 -13.77 -7.74
C ALA A 78 -12.25 -14.94 -7.34
N ARG A 79 -13.09 -14.77 -6.33
CA ARG A 79 -14.03 -15.82 -5.90
C ARG A 79 -15.35 -15.77 -6.68
N PRO A 80 -16.12 -16.86 -6.71
CA PRO A 80 -17.51 -16.82 -7.16
C PRO A 80 -18.27 -15.68 -6.46
N GLY A 81 -18.96 -14.84 -7.23
CA GLY A 81 -19.78 -13.73 -6.72
C GLY A 81 -19.03 -12.41 -6.66
N ALA A 82 -17.74 -12.41 -7.00
CA ALA A 82 -16.92 -11.21 -7.06
C ALA A 82 -17.51 -10.19 -8.06
N SER A 83 -17.48 -8.91 -7.67
CA SER A 83 -17.72 -7.78 -8.57
C SER A 83 -16.39 -7.32 -9.14
N ILE A 84 -16.34 -7.14 -10.46
CA ILE A 84 -15.12 -6.78 -11.20
C ILE A 84 -15.32 -5.41 -11.84
N ASP A 85 -14.38 -4.50 -11.62
CA ASP A 85 -14.41 -3.12 -12.13
C ASP A 85 -13.01 -2.68 -12.59
N LEU A 86 -12.96 -1.71 -13.52
CA LEU A 86 -11.75 -0.92 -13.73
C LEU A 86 -11.89 0.33 -12.88
N ALA A 87 -10.99 0.46 -11.91
CA ALA A 87 -10.87 1.64 -11.07
C ALA A 87 -9.99 2.70 -11.75
N GLY A 88 -10.21 3.95 -11.38
CA GLY A 88 -9.33 5.04 -11.77
C GLY A 88 -7.99 4.99 -11.05
N ASP A 89 -7.03 5.78 -11.54
CA ASP A 89 -5.77 6.04 -10.86
C ASP A 89 -5.82 6.91 -9.58
N PRO A 90 -6.84 7.77 -9.33
CA PRO A 90 -6.83 8.70 -8.21
C PRO A 90 -6.55 8.08 -6.86
N LEU A 91 -7.10 6.89 -6.56
CA LEU A 91 -6.86 6.22 -5.29
C LEU A 91 -5.38 5.87 -5.09
N PHE A 92 -4.73 5.22 -6.06
CA PHE A 92 -3.32 4.87 -5.94
C PHE A 92 -2.40 6.09 -5.93
N ALA A 93 -2.76 7.14 -6.67
CA ALA A 93 -1.99 8.37 -6.66
C ALA A 93 -2.12 9.10 -5.30
N ALA A 94 -3.31 9.11 -4.70
CA ALA A 94 -3.56 9.66 -3.36
C ALA A 94 -2.90 8.82 -2.26
N LEU A 95 -3.00 7.50 -2.32
CA LEU A 95 -2.30 6.58 -1.43
C LEU A 95 -0.80 6.83 -1.47
N ASP A 96 -0.21 6.93 -2.67
CA ASP A 96 1.22 7.14 -2.82
C ASP A 96 1.67 8.48 -2.23
N GLU A 97 1.01 9.58 -2.61
CA GLU A 97 1.29 10.92 -2.06
C GLU A 97 1.22 10.94 -0.53
N ALA A 98 0.11 10.45 0.03
CA ALA A 98 -0.13 10.47 1.45
C ALA A 98 0.87 9.60 2.23
N THR A 99 1.32 8.49 1.66
CA THR A 99 2.14 7.49 2.37
C THR A 99 3.62 7.46 1.98
N ARG A 100 4.05 8.30 1.03
CA ARG A 100 5.46 8.38 0.58
C ARG A 100 6.44 8.46 1.75
N VAL A 101 7.61 7.86 1.58
CA VAL A 101 8.68 7.98 2.59
C VAL A 101 9.41 9.30 2.38
N ARG A 102 9.61 10.04 3.46
CA ARG A 102 10.45 11.23 3.50
C ARG A 102 11.64 10.93 4.39
N VAL A 103 12.84 10.96 3.84
CA VAL A 103 14.07 10.77 4.61
C VAL A 103 14.63 12.13 4.95
N LEU A 104 14.70 12.48 6.24
CA LEU A 104 15.32 13.71 6.70
C LEU A 104 16.84 13.56 6.71
N ARG A 105 17.51 14.64 6.33
CA ARG A 105 18.94 14.79 6.50
C ARG A 105 19.30 14.72 7.99
N PRO A 106 20.45 14.14 8.38
CA PRO A 106 20.86 14.10 9.79
C PRO A 106 20.93 15.49 10.42
N ILE A 107 20.28 15.69 11.57
CA ILE A 107 20.30 16.94 12.35
C ILE A 107 21.45 16.89 13.36
N GLY A 108 22.20 17.97 13.54
CA GLY A 108 23.09 18.14 14.71
C GLY A 108 24.58 17.87 14.51
N THR A 109 25.09 17.74 13.29
CA THR A 109 26.53 18.01 13.07
C THR A 109 26.71 19.53 13.07
N THR A 110 27.50 20.05 14.00
CA THR A 110 27.89 21.46 14.17
C THR A 110 28.58 22.11 12.96
N ALA A 111 28.54 21.46 11.79
CA ALA A 111 28.78 22.08 10.51
C ALA A 111 27.73 23.18 10.32
N GLY A 112 28.16 24.43 10.51
CA GLY A 112 27.29 25.60 10.39
C GLY A 112 26.53 25.66 9.06
N PRO A 113 25.60 26.62 8.92
CA PRO A 113 24.62 26.69 7.82
C PRO A 113 25.19 26.84 6.39
N SER A 114 26.51 26.68 6.18
CA SER A 114 27.15 26.96 4.89
C SER A 114 28.23 25.98 4.42
N THR A 115 28.44 24.81 5.03
CA THR A 115 29.39 23.84 4.43
C THR A 115 28.65 22.81 3.58
N THR A 116 28.40 23.26 2.36
CA THR A 116 27.88 22.62 1.14
C THR A 116 28.63 21.36 0.68
N ALA A 117 29.27 20.62 1.58
CA ALA A 117 30.18 19.54 1.16
C ALA A 117 29.44 18.31 0.63
N CYS A 118 28.19 18.05 1.06
CA CYS A 118 27.39 16.99 0.49
C CYS A 118 25.88 17.24 0.53
N GLY A 119 25.26 16.93 -0.61
CA GLY A 119 23.84 16.63 -0.74
C GLY A 119 23.21 17.41 -1.88
N ALA A 120 22.17 16.82 -2.48
CA ALA A 120 21.16 17.57 -3.20
C ALA A 120 20.62 18.70 -2.29
N GLU A 121 20.33 19.87 -2.87
CA GLU A 121 19.70 20.98 -2.14
C GLU A 121 18.38 20.49 -1.51
N GLY A 122 18.31 20.48 -0.17
CA GLY A 122 17.09 20.12 0.56
C GLY A 122 17.35 19.54 1.96
N ASP A 123 16.40 19.76 2.86
CA ASP A 123 16.43 19.20 4.22
C ASP A 123 15.93 17.75 4.28
N HIS A 124 15.35 17.26 3.17
CA HIS A 124 14.81 15.91 3.07
C HIS A 124 14.76 15.40 1.63
N GLU A 125 14.72 14.08 1.48
CA GLU A 125 14.48 13.38 0.22
C GLU A 125 13.09 12.74 0.27
N THR A 126 12.28 12.95 -0.77
CA THR A 126 11.03 12.22 -0.94
C THR A 126 11.26 11.01 -1.84
N VAL A 127 11.18 9.82 -1.25
CA VAL A 127 11.36 8.55 -1.95
C VAL A 127 10.17 8.32 -2.87
N ARG A 128 10.42 8.07 -4.16
CA ARG A 128 9.40 7.77 -5.16
C ARG A 128 9.66 6.39 -5.76
N ASP A 129 8.64 5.54 -5.74
CA ASP A 129 8.65 4.34 -6.56
C ASP A 129 8.30 4.77 -7.99
N GLU A 130 9.17 4.47 -8.96
CA GLU A 130 8.95 4.85 -10.34
C GLU A 130 7.73 4.12 -10.92
N VAL A 131 6.77 4.89 -11.42
CA VAL A 131 5.57 4.38 -12.10
C VAL A 131 5.48 5.04 -13.46
N PRO A 132 5.48 4.28 -14.57
CA PRO A 132 5.32 4.86 -15.89
C PRO A 132 4.01 5.63 -16.00
N THR A 133 4.10 6.80 -16.64
CA THR A 133 2.94 7.63 -16.99
C THR A 133 2.14 7.04 -18.15
N GLU A 134 2.79 6.26 -19.01
CA GLU A 134 2.13 5.53 -20.10
C GLU A 134 1.21 4.45 -19.55
N ARG A 135 0.02 4.34 -20.14
CA ARG A 135 -1.00 3.37 -19.75
C ARG A 135 -1.12 2.26 -20.76
N ALA A 136 -1.11 1.02 -20.29
CA ALA A 136 -1.36 -0.13 -21.12
C ALA A 136 -2.83 -0.17 -21.52
N THR A 137 -3.11 -0.32 -22.80
CA THR A 137 -4.48 -0.42 -23.32
C THR A 137 -4.94 -1.88 -23.28
N PRO A 138 -6.04 -2.21 -22.57
CA PRO A 138 -6.64 -3.53 -22.66
C PRO A 138 -7.06 -3.85 -24.09
N GLU A 139 -6.85 -5.08 -24.53
CA GLU A 139 -7.36 -5.54 -25.82
C GLU A 139 -8.90 -5.70 -25.78
N PRO A 140 -9.57 -5.57 -26.94
CA PRO A 140 -11.00 -5.80 -27.03
C PRO A 140 -11.42 -7.16 -26.45
N GLY A 141 -12.54 -7.17 -25.72
CA GLY A 141 -13.08 -8.38 -25.08
C GLY A 141 -12.40 -8.76 -23.77
N ALA A 142 -11.52 -7.93 -23.21
CA ALA A 142 -11.08 -8.03 -21.82
C ALA A 142 -11.96 -7.15 -20.89
N PRO A 143 -12.15 -7.55 -19.62
CA PRO A 143 -11.65 -8.77 -18.98
C PRO A 143 -12.41 -10.04 -19.41
N VAL A 144 -11.75 -11.20 -19.29
CA VAL A 144 -12.36 -12.52 -19.44
C VAL A 144 -12.34 -13.25 -18.11
N VAL A 145 -13.48 -13.82 -17.70
CA VAL A 145 -13.55 -14.69 -16.52
C VAL A 145 -13.29 -16.14 -16.94
N LEU A 146 -12.30 -16.75 -16.31
CA LEU A 146 -11.91 -18.13 -16.50
C LEU A 146 -12.26 -18.90 -15.23
N THR A 147 -12.91 -20.04 -15.38
CA THR A 147 -13.49 -20.86 -14.30
C THR A 147 -12.76 -22.19 -14.11
N SER A 148 -11.88 -22.57 -15.05
CA SER A 148 -11.12 -23.81 -14.97
C SER A 148 -9.74 -23.72 -15.61
N GLY A 149 -8.85 -24.65 -15.23
CA GLY A 149 -7.52 -24.77 -15.83
C GLY A 149 -7.55 -25.07 -17.33
N ALA A 150 -8.58 -25.77 -17.82
CA ALA A 150 -8.78 -26.03 -19.24
C ALA A 150 -9.11 -24.74 -20.01
N GLU A 151 -9.97 -23.89 -19.45
CA GLU A 151 -10.26 -22.57 -20.02
C GLU A 151 -9.03 -21.66 -20.02
N LEU A 152 -8.23 -21.66 -18.96
CA LEU A 152 -6.97 -20.90 -18.93
C LEU A 152 -5.97 -21.39 -19.97
N THR A 153 -5.88 -22.71 -20.16
CA THR A 153 -4.99 -23.31 -21.19
C THR A 153 -5.44 -22.92 -22.59
N ARG A 154 -6.75 -23.00 -22.88
CA ARG A 154 -7.32 -22.55 -24.15
C ARG A 154 -7.10 -21.05 -24.35
N PHE A 155 -7.42 -20.22 -23.35
CA PHE A 155 -7.20 -18.77 -23.38
C PHE A 155 -5.75 -18.41 -23.72
N ALA A 156 -4.79 -19.08 -23.08
CA ALA A 156 -3.38 -18.88 -23.32
C ALA A 156 -2.99 -19.30 -24.75
N SER A 157 -3.42 -20.50 -25.19
CA SER A 157 -3.17 -21.00 -26.54
C SER A 157 -3.73 -20.09 -27.63
N ASP A 158 -4.98 -19.65 -27.49
CA ASP A 158 -5.68 -18.80 -28.48
C ASP A 158 -5.00 -17.44 -28.66
N ARG A 159 -4.24 -16.99 -27.66
CA ARG A 159 -3.53 -15.69 -27.65
C ARG A 159 -2.02 -15.83 -27.84
N GLY A 160 -1.52 -17.06 -28.07
CA GLY A 160 -0.10 -17.33 -28.20
C GLY A 160 0.71 -17.01 -26.93
N LEU A 161 0.08 -17.15 -25.76
CA LEU A 161 0.69 -16.88 -24.46
C LEU A 161 1.27 -18.17 -23.86
N HIS A 162 2.46 -18.08 -23.29
CA HIS A 162 3.08 -19.19 -22.58
C HIS A 162 2.47 -19.33 -21.17
N LEU A 163 1.86 -20.49 -20.90
CA LEU A 163 1.37 -20.87 -19.58
C LEU A 163 2.41 -21.74 -18.85
N PRO A 164 3.03 -21.28 -17.75
CA PRO A 164 3.97 -22.10 -16.99
C PRO A 164 3.35 -23.39 -16.45
N GLN A 165 4.13 -24.47 -16.42
CA GLN A 165 3.68 -25.75 -15.86
C GLN A 165 3.21 -25.57 -14.41
N GLY A 166 2.07 -26.18 -14.05
CA GLY A 166 1.49 -26.11 -12.71
C GLY A 166 0.75 -24.80 -12.39
N PHE A 167 0.88 -23.76 -13.23
CA PHE A 167 0.24 -22.46 -12.99
C PHE A 167 -1.29 -22.56 -12.93
N ALA A 168 -1.90 -23.38 -13.81
CA ALA A 168 -3.35 -23.61 -13.78
C ALA A 168 -3.81 -24.20 -12.43
N SER A 169 -3.10 -25.19 -11.89
CA SER A 169 -3.45 -25.77 -10.59
C SER A 169 -3.35 -24.76 -9.45
N LEU A 170 -2.38 -23.83 -9.52
CA LEU A 170 -2.23 -22.75 -8.56
C LEU A 170 -3.36 -21.71 -8.69
N ALA A 171 -3.76 -21.37 -9.91
CA ALA A 171 -4.73 -20.32 -10.19
C ALA A 171 -6.16 -20.67 -9.79
N PHE A 172 -6.53 -21.94 -9.89
CA PHE A 172 -7.86 -22.45 -9.52
C PHE A 172 -7.87 -23.12 -8.14
N ARG A 173 -6.85 -22.87 -7.32
CA ARG A 173 -6.76 -23.40 -5.97
C ARG A 173 -7.87 -22.82 -5.09
N ASP A 174 -8.37 -23.64 -4.17
CA ASP A 174 -9.37 -23.25 -3.16
C ASP A 174 -10.68 -22.71 -3.76
N GLY A 175 -11.01 -23.14 -4.99
CA GLY A 175 -12.23 -22.71 -5.70
C GLY A 175 -12.17 -21.30 -6.27
N SER A 176 -10.97 -20.72 -6.37
CA SER A 176 -10.75 -19.43 -7.03
C SER A 176 -11.04 -19.53 -8.53
N MET A 177 -11.59 -18.47 -9.09
CA MET A 177 -11.64 -18.21 -10.52
C MET A 177 -10.55 -17.18 -10.88
N VAL A 178 -10.33 -16.97 -12.18
CA VAL A 178 -9.31 -16.05 -12.68
C VAL A 178 -9.94 -15.03 -13.60
N VAL A 179 -9.69 -13.75 -13.32
CA VAL A 179 -9.98 -12.66 -14.25
C VAL A 179 -8.71 -12.40 -15.06
N ALA A 180 -8.82 -12.50 -16.38
CA ALA A 180 -7.72 -12.29 -17.30
C ALA A 180 -7.93 -11.01 -18.12
N ILE A 181 -6.92 -10.14 -18.14
CA ILE A 181 -6.91 -8.91 -18.96
C ILE A 181 -5.72 -8.97 -19.89
N THR A 182 -5.95 -8.92 -21.20
CA THR A 182 -4.87 -8.92 -22.19
C THR A 182 -4.53 -7.49 -22.58
N PHE A 183 -3.25 -7.20 -22.76
CA PHE A 183 -2.72 -5.90 -23.16
C PHE A 183 -1.89 -6.07 -24.43
N ALA A 184 -2.07 -5.12 -25.35
CA ALA A 184 -1.25 -5.02 -26.54
C ALA A 184 0.20 -4.66 -26.16
N PRO A 185 1.20 -5.06 -26.98
CA PRO A 185 2.58 -4.67 -26.75
C PRO A 185 2.74 -3.15 -26.84
N GLY A 186 3.30 -2.53 -25.81
CA GLY A 186 3.66 -1.11 -25.79
C GLY A 186 5.09 -0.87 -26.25
N ALA A 187 5.38 0.33 -26.76
CA ALA A 187 6.76 0.70 -27.14
C ALA A 187 7.65 1.01 -25.92
N ARG A 188 7.03 1.33 -24.78
CA ARG A 188 7.70 1.66 -23.52
C ARG A 188 7.06 0.89 -22.37
N PRO A 189 7.73 0.83 -21.19
CA PRO A 189 7.08 0.35 -19.98
C PRO A 189 5.80 1.14 -19.71
N SER A 190 4.73 0.45 -19.33
CA SER A 190 3.42 1.07 -19.11
C SER A 190 2.72 0.46 -17.91
N SER A 191 1.86 1.24 -17.29
CA SER A 191 1.06 0.85 -16.15
C SER A 191 -0.29 0.28 -16.62
N THR A 192 -0.71 -0.87 -16.09
CA THR A 192 -2.08 -1.36 -16.34
C THR A 192 -3.11 -0.39 -15.75
N PRO A 193 -4.35 -0.38 -16.26
CA PRO A 193 -5.49 0.13 -15.50
C PRO A 193 -5.57 -0.58 -14.14
N VAL A 194 -6.18 0.08 -13.16
CA VAL A 194 -6.39 -0.50 -11.85
C VAL A 194 -7.53 -1.51 -11.93
N LEU A 195 -7.25 -2.80 -11.73
CA LEU A 195 -8.32 -3.79 -11.60
C LEU A 195 -8.80 -3.81 -10.16
N ARG A 196 -10.10 -3.66 -9.98
CA ARG A 196 -10.78 -3.77 -8.69
C ARG A 196 -11.59 -5.07 -8.64
N VAL A 197 -11.37 -5.83 -7.57
CA VAL A 197 -12.08 -7.07 -7.28
C VAL A 197 -12.65 -7.00 -5.87
N SER A 198 -13.98 -7.04 -5.76
CA SER A 198 -14.70 -7.07 -4.49
C SER A 198 -15.41 -8.40 -4.31
N ASP A 199 -15.01 -9.20 -3.31
CA ASP A 199 -15.62 -10.51 -3.01
C ASP A 199 -15.68 -10.79 -1.51
N ASP A 200 -16.09 -11.99 -1.12
CA ASP A 200 -16.18 -12.47 0.27
C ASP A 200 -14.86 -13.13 0.75
N GLY A 201 -13.76 -12.92 0.03
CA GLY A 201 -12.46 -13.51 0.34
C GLY A 201 -11.84 -12.94 1.62
N PRO A 202 -10.85 -13.65 2.20
CA PRO A 202 -10.16 -13.15 3.37
C PRO A 202 -9.42 -11.82 3.06
N PRO A 203 -9.27 -10.95 4.06
CA PRO A 203 -8.52 -9.70 3.93
C PRO A 203 -7.01 -9.98 3.79
N ALA A 204 -6.56 -10.22 2.57
CA ALA A 204 -5.18 -10.58 2.27
C ALA A 204 -4.74 -10.05 0.90
N LEU A 205 -3.43 -9.84 0.74
CA LEU A 205 -2.81 -9.49 -0.54
C LEU A 205 -2.76 -10.73 -1.44
N PRO A 206 -3.41 -10.75 -2.62
CA PRO A 206 -3.51 -11.93 -3.47
C PRO A 206 -2.28 -12.09 -4.40
N LEU A 207 -1.06 -12.10 -3.86
CA LEU A 207 0.17 -12.12 -4.66
C LEU A 207 0.56 -13.52 -5.15
N PHE A 208 -0.22 -14.56 -4.84
CA PHE A 208 0.14 -15.95 -5.14
C PHE A 208 0.18 -16.28 -6.64
N LEU A 209 -0.52 -15.51 -7.48
CA LEU A 209 -0.36 -15.62 -8.93
C LEU A 209 0.78 -14.77 -9.48
N THR A 210 1.32 -13.85 -8.68
CA THR A 210 2.42 -12.97 -9.05
C THR A 210 3.74 -13.69 -8.82
N ARG A 211 4.40 -14.09 -9.90
CA ARG A 211 5.71 -14.76 -9.87
C ARG A 211 6.82 -13.78 -10.15
N ALA A 212 8.02 -13.89 -9.61
CA ALA A 212 9.25 -13.31 -10.15
C ALA A 212 9.95 -14.30 -11.11
N THR A 213 10.62 -13.84 -12.16
CA THR A 213 11.33 -14.64 -13.17
C THR A 213 12.84 -14.52 -12.95
N SER A 214 13.57 -13.60 -13.57
CA SER A 214 15.02 -13.48 -13.43
C SER A 214 15.50 -12.58 -12.29
N GLY A 215 14.68 -11.61 -11.84
CA GLY A 215 15.02 -10.69 -10.75
C GLY A 215 13.89 -10.53 -9.75
N THR A 216 14.14 -9.78 -8.68
CA THR A 216 13.20 -9.51 -7.57
C THR A 216 12.07 -8.58 -7.98
N LEU A 217 10.82 -8.95 -7.74
CA LEU A 217 9.70 -8.05 -8.03
C LEU A 217 9.43 -7.10 -6.87
N PRO A 218 9.57 -5.77 -7.03
CA PRO A 218 9.05 -4.83 -6.06
C PRO A 218 7.53 -4.86 -5.99
N VAL A 219 7.03 -4.93 -4.76
CA VAL A 219 5.60 -4.86 -4.44
C VAL A 219 5.37 -3.73 -3.44
N THR A 220 4.61 -2.71 -3.84
CA THR A 220 4.10 -1.68 -2.93
C THR A 220 2.67 -2.02 -2.56
N ALA A 221 2.42 -2.22 -1.27
CA ALA A 221 1.15 -2.65 -0.74
C ALA A 221 0.53 -1.59 0.18
N TRP A 222 -0.79 -1.43 0.10
CA TRP A 222 -1.58 -0.61 1.00
C TRP A 222 -2.68 -1.44 1.67
N VAL A 223 -2.93 -1.15 2.95
CA VAL A 223 -4.08 -1.69 3.68
C VAL A 223 -4.85 -0.54 4.31
N VAL A 224 -6.15 -0.49 4.07
CA VAL A 224 -7.07 0.43 4.75
C VAL A 224 -7.86 -0.37 5.78
N ALA A 225 -7.60 -0.10 7.07
CA ALA A 225 -8.10 -0.90 8.20
C ALA A 225 -8.56 -0.01 9.36
N THR A 226 -9.14 -0.61 10.40
CA THR A 226 -9.61 0.07 11.62
C THR A 226 -8.53 0.27 12.68
N SER A 227 -7.29 -0.10 12.38
CA SER A 227 -6.08 0.23 13.14
C SER A 227 -4.86 -0.01 12.25
N PRO A 228 -3.69 0.57 12.56
CA PRO A 228 -2.47 0.31 11.82
C PRO A 228 -2.16 -1.18 11.78
N VAL A 229 -1.65 -1.67 10.65
CA VAL A 229 -1.34 -3.09 10.47
C VAL A 229 0.10 -3.34 10.04
N GLN A 230 0.59 -4.53 10.34
CA GLN A 230 1.81 -5.13 9.78
C GLN A 230 1.40 -6.18 8.75
N ILE A 231 1.94 -6.05 7.54
CA ILE A 231 1.74 -7.01 6.44
C ILE A 231 2.81 -8.10 6.53
N GLY A 232 2.42 -9.38 6.45
CA GLY A 232 3.36 -10.49 6.45
C GLY A 232 4.30 -10.52 7.66
N ALA A 233 5.52 -11.03 7.47
CA ALA A 233 6.54 -10.99 8.50
C ALA A 233 7.08 -9.56 8.68
N PRO A 234 7.26 -9.07 9.92
CA PRO A 234 7.77 -7.73 10.16
C PRO A 234 9.23 -7.62 9.71
N VAL A 235 9.49 -6.61 8.88
CA VAL A 235 10.84 -6.15 8.50
C VAL A 235 11.06 -4.78 9.11
N SER A 236 12.25 -4.57 9.67
CA SER A 236 12.66 -3.28 10.21
C SER A 236 13.90 -2.79 9.47
N LEU A 237 13.92 -1.49 9.20
CA LEU A 237 15.07 -0.77 8.66
C LEU A 237 15.50 0.23 9.76
N PRO A 238 16.56 -0.06 10.51
CA PRO A 238 16.99 0.82 11.58
C PRO A 238 17.56 2.13 10.99
N PRO A 239 17.25 3.31 11.58
CA PRO A 239 17.77 4.59 11.10
C PRO A 239 19.30 4.70 11.05
N SER A 240 20.02 3.87 11.82
CA SER A 240 21.49 3.81 11.84
C SER A 240 22.10 3.19 10.58
N GLU A 241 21.31 2.50 9.76
CA GLU A 241 21.72 1.98 8.43
C GLU A 241 21.56 3.03 7.33
N LEU A 242 20.86 4.13 7.61
CA LEU A 242 20.65 5.21 6.65
C LEU A 242 21.83 6.17 6.66
N VAL A 243 22.46 6.29 5.50
CA VAL A 243 23.58 7.20 5.24
C VAL A 243 23.12 8.25 4.24
N TRP A 244 23.44 9.50 4.54
CA TRP A 244 23.22 10.65 3.67
C TRP A 244 24.53 11.03 2.98
N ASP A 245 24.55 11.03 1.65
CA ASP A 245 25.70 11.35 0.81
C ASP A 245 25.44 12.55 -0.12
N GLU A 246 26.30 12.75 -1.11
CA GLU A 246 26.18 13.83 -2.10
C GLU A 246 24.92 13.73 -2.99
N ARG A 247 24.33 12.53 -3.12
CA ARG A 247 23.17 12.22 -3.98
C ARG A 247 21.86 12.16 -3.20
N GLY A 248 21.93 12.09 -1.87
CA GLY A 248 20.76 11.99 -0.99
C GLY A 248 20.93 10.86 0.01
N SER A 249 19.81 10.22 0.37
CA SER A 249 19.80 9.06 1.25
C SER A 249 20.05 7.75 0.49
N ASN A 250 20.75 6.81 1.10
CA ASN A 250 20.84 5.43 0.62
C ASN A 250 19.57 4.58 0.86
N TYR A 251 18.44 5.21 1.27
CA TYR A 251 17.23 4.52 1.72
C TYR A 251 16.72 3.45 0.76
N LEU A 252 16.67 3.73 -0.55
CA LEU A 252 16.18 2.76 -1.53
C LEU A 252 17.00 1.46 -1.53
N ALA A 253 18.32 1.58 -1.50
CA ALA A 253 19.23 0.45 -1.45
C ALA A 253 19.13 -0.31 -0.12
N ALA A 254 19.10 0.42 1.00
CA ALA A 254 18.96 -0.19 2.33
C ALA A 254 17.61 -0.91 2.50
N ARG A 255 16.52 -0.29 2.02
CA ARG A 255 15.17 -0.88 1.97
C ARG A 255 15.16 -2.20 1.21
N GLU A 256 15.73 -2.22 0.00
CA GLU A 256 15.77 -3.44 -0.81
C GLU A 256 16.60 -4.54 -0.13
N GLN A 257 17.76 -4.17 0.43
CA GLN A 257 18.64 -5.08 1.14
C GLN A 257 17.92 -5.77 2.31
N VAL A 258 17.29 -5.02 3.22
CA VAL A 258 16.63 -5.61 4.39
C VAL A 258 15.43 -6.47 4.02
N VAL A 259 14.65 -6.10 2.99
CA VAL A 259 13.49 -6.89 2.56
C VAL A 259 13.92 -8.17 1.84
N SER A 260 15.00 -8.13 1.06
CA SER A 260 15.51 -9.30 0.32
C SER A 260 15.88 -10.48 1.24
N ALA A 261 16.29 -10.20 2.47
CA ALA A 261 16.63 -11.20 3.47
C ALA A 261 15.43 -12.12 3.84
N TYR A 262 14.19 -11.67 3.60
CA TYR A 262 12.97 -12.38 3.97
C TYR A 262 12.36 -13.22 2.84
N ARG A 263 13.03 -13.31 1.68
CA ARG A 263 12.70 -14.23 0.58
C ARG A 263 11.21 -14.27 0.18
N GLY A 264 10.53 -13.11 0.13
CA GLY A 264 9.12 -13.05 -0.30
C GLY A 264 8.07 -13.05 0.80
N PHE A 265 8.45 -13.23 2.06
CA PHE A 265 7.49 -13.32 3.17
C PHE A 265 7.46 -12.07 4.07
N GLY A 266 8.49 -11.21 3.97
CA GLY A 266 8.61 -10.01 4.78
C GLY A 266 8.20 -8.76 4.04
N PHE A 267 7.53 -7.84 4.76
CA PHE A 267 7.23 -6.50 4.28
C PHE A 267 7.77 -5.46 5.28
N LEU A 268 8.47 -4.47 4.74
CA LEU A 268 8.84 -3.27 5.49
C LEU A 268 7.61 -2.36 5.53
N THR A 269 7.02 -2.19 6.71
CA THR A 269 5.99 -1.16 6.92
C THR A 269 6.66 0.20 6.83
N GLU A 270 6.29 1.00 5.84
CA GLU A 270 6.92 2.30 5.56
C GLU A 270 6.18 3.45 6.26
N ALA A 271 4.86 3.38 6.31
CA ALA A 271 4.00 4.36 6.98
C ALA A 271 2.71 3.69 7.44
N ALA A 272 2.19 4.02 8.61
CA ALA A 272 0.94 3.49 9.13
C ALA A 272 0.30 4.45 10.13
N SER A 273 -0.77 5.16 9.78
CA SER A 273 -1.44 6.09 10.71
C SER A 273 -2.83 6.49 10.22
N HIS A 274 -3.66 6.93 11.15
CA HIS A 274 -4.94 7.62 10.90
C HIS A 274 -4.71 8.99 10.24
N ASP A 275 -3.63 9.69 10.60
CA ASP A 275 -3.35 11.04 10.09
C ASP A 275 -2.94 11.05 8.61
N LEU A 276 -2.51 9.89 8.07
CA LEU A 276 -2.27 9.75 6.63
C LEU A 276 -3.57 9.87 5.84
N LEU A 277 -4.73 9.56 6.46
CA LEU A 277 -6.03 9.62 5.80
C LEU A 277 -6.66 11.02 5.88
N PHE A 278 -6.78 11.57 7.09
CA PHE A 278 -7.55 12.78 7.36
C PHE A 278 -6.73 13.94 7.94
N GLY A 279 -5.52 13.67 8.45
CA GLY A 279 -4.85 14.57 9.39
C GLY A 279 -3.98 15.63 8.71
N PRO A 280 -3.85 16.83 9.32
CA PRO A 280 -2.68 17.64 9.08
C PRO A 280 -1.46 16.85 9.56
N ARG A 281 -0.47 16.74 8.70
CA ARG A 281 0.78 16.06 9.05
C ARG A 281 1.77 17.06 9.62
N ASP A 282 2.69 16.55 10.44
CA ASP A 282 3.81 17.35 10.93
C ASP A 282 4.52 17.99 9.73
N ALA A 283 4.83 19.28 9.87
CA ALA A 283 5.61 19.97 8.87
C ALA A 283 7.01 19.34 8.82
N LEU A 284 7.50 19.10 7.61
CA LEU A 284 8.90 18.78 7.39
C LEU A 284 9.77 19.98 7.82
N PRO A 285 11.08 19.80 8.05
CA PRO A 285 11.97 20.92 8.36
C PRO A 285 11.92 22.06 7.34
N SER A 286 11.59 21.77 6.08
CA SER A 286 11.35 22.74 5.01
C SER A 286 10.08 23.58 5.16
N GLY A 287 9.24 23.31 6.16
CA GLY A 287 7.90 23.89 6.33
C GLY A 287 6.81 23.22 5.48
N GLU A 288 7.18 22.34 4.54
CA GLU A 288 6.22 21.59 3.73
C GLU A 288 5.38 20.65 4.61
N ARG A 289 4.06 20.65 4.40
CA ARG A 289 3.14 19.71 5.06
C ARG A 289 2.71 18.64 4.06
N PRO A 290 3.05 17.37 4.30
CA PRO A 290 2.59 16.28 3.45
C PRO A 290 1.05 16.22 3.41
N ARG A 291 0.49 16.14 2.19
CA ARG A 291 -0.96 16.11 1.99
C ARG A 291 -1.59 14.80 2.48
N PRO A 292 -2.77 14.84 3.12
CA PRO A 292 -3.51 13.63 3.49
C PRO A 292 -4.17 12.99 2.25
N LEU A 293 -4.54 11.71 2.39
CA LEU A 293 -5.13 10.92 1.31
C LEU A 293 -6.45 11.51 0.84
N VAL A 294 -7.35 11.86 1.76
CA VAL A 294 -8.69 12.40 1.40
C VAL A 294 -8.57 13.65 0.54
N GLN A 295 -7.71 14.59 0.94
CA GLN A 295 -7.48 15.81 0.18
C GLN A 295 -6.91 15.50 -1.22
N THR A 296 -5.86 14.67 -1.27
CA THR A 296 -5.22 14.31 -2.55
C THR A 296 -6.17 13.55 -3.48
N PHE A 297 -7.06 12.72 -2.93
CA PHE A 297 -8.08 12.02 -3.71
C PHE A 297 -9.12 12.99 -4.25
N ALA A 298 -9.67 13.86 -3.40
CA ALA A 298 -10.66 14.86 -3.78
C ALA A 298 -10.14 15.79 -4.89
N GLU A 299 -8.90 16.28 -4.78
CA GLU A 299 -8.23 17.09 -5.80
C GLU A 299 -8.11 16.39 -7.17
N ARG A 300 -8.12 15.05 -7.20
CA ARG A 300 -7.95 14.26 -8.42
C ARG A 300 -9.24 13.84 -9.08
N VAL A 301 -10.31 13.64 -8.31
CA VAL A 301 -11.61 13.19 -8.86
C VAL A 301 -12.54 14.36 -9.14
N ALA A 302 -12.49 15.42 -8.33
CA ALA A 302 -13.40 16.55 -8.46
C ALA A 302 -13.23 17.29 -9.80
N ARG A 303 -14.32 17.86 -10.33
CA ARG A 303 -14.28 18.59 -11.61
C ARG A 303 -13.72 19.99 -11.44
N THR A 304 -13.81 20.54 -10.22
CA THR A 304 -13.30 21.87 -9.89
C THR A 304 -12.55 21.86 -8.56
N PRO A 305 -11.61 22.81 -8.34
CA PRO A 305 -10.95 22.96 -7.05
C PRO A 305 -11.91 23.21 -5.89
N ALA A 306 -13.03 23.91 -6.12
CA ALA A 306 -14.02 24.16 -5.08
C ALA A 306 -14.75 22.87 -4.64
N GLU A 307 -15.10 22.00 -5.60
CA GLU A 307 -15.66 20.67 -5.31
C GLU A 307 -14.64 19.81 -4.54
N ALA A 308 -13.36 19.86 -4.90
CA ALA A 308 -12.29 19.14 -4.20
C ALA A 308 -12.19 19.58 -2.73
N THR A 309 -12.10 20.89 -2.48
CA THR A 309 -12.06 21.46 -1.14
C THR A 309 -13.31 21.10 -0.34
N ALA A 310 -14.50 21.24 -0.94
CA ALA A 310 -15.76 20.90 -0.28
C ALA A 310 -15.82 19.42 0.13
N CYS A 311 -15.35 18.50 -0.73
CA CYS A 311 -15.27 17.08 -0.39
C CYS A 311 -14.26 16.82 0.74
N ALA A 312 -13.06 17.38 0.62
CA ALA A 312 -12.00 17.21 1.62
C ALA A 312 -12.44 17.74 2.99
N ASP A 313 -13.11 18.89 3.05
CA ASP A 313 -13.65 19.49 4.27
C ASP A 313 -14.82 18.69 4.85
N ALA A 314 -15.69 18.13 4.00
CA ALA A 314 -16.78 17.27 4.46
C ALA A 314 -16.25 16.01 5.15
N LEU A 315 -15.27 15.33 4.54
CA LEU A 315 -14.63 14.15 5.12
C LEU A 315 -13.72 14.51 6.30
N GLY A 316 -13.03 15.65 6.25
CA GLY A 316 -12.17 16.14 7.34
C GLY A 316 -12.94 16.41 8.63
N ARG A 317 -14.17 16.93 8.52
CA ARG A 317 -15.08 17.10 9.68
C ARG A 317 -15.46 15.78 10.37
N LEU A 318 -15.37 14.66 9.67
CA LEU A 318 -15.67 13.34 10.21
C LEU A 318 -14.47 12.68 10.92
N ARG A 319 -13.25 13.22 10.79
CA ARG A 319 -12.00 12.60 11.26
C ARG A 319 -12.09 11.93 12.64
N ASN A 320 -12.62 12.66 13.62
CA ASN A 320 -12.74 12.20 15.01
C ASN A 320 -14.16 11.78 15.39
N ALA A 321 -15.06 11.62 14.40
CA ALA A 321 -16.43 11.23 14.67
C ALA A 321 -16.49 9.75 15.08
N PRO A 322 -17.21 9.40 16.16
CA PRO A 322 -17.38 8.02 16.61
C PRO A 322 -18.36 7.21 15.73
N LEU A 323 -18.48 7.60 14.46
CA LEU A 323 -19.38 7.03 13.46
C LEU A 323 -18.69 5.92 12.67
N ARG A 324 -19.47 5.23 11.84
CA ARG A 324 -18.99 4.28 10.84
C ARG A 324 -19.38 4.75 9.46
N PHE A 325 -18.56 4.44 8.46
CA PHE A 325 -19.02 4.53 7.08
C PHE A 325 -19.96 3.37 6.78
N GLY A 326 -21.07 3.67 6.10
CA GLY A 326 -21.99 2.65 5.59
C GLY A 326 -21.30 1.74 4.56
N VAL A 327 -21.95 0.63 4.23
CA VAL A 327 -21.37 -0.33 3.29
C VAL A 327 -21.55 0.15 1.85
N ALA A 328 -20.45 0.56 1.21
CA ALA A 328 -20.45 0.95 -0.19
C ALA A 328 -20.61 -0.26 -1.11
N CYS A 329 -21.26 -0.06 -2.27
CA CYS A 329 -21.66 -1.14 -3.16
C CYS A 329 -20.83 -1.13 -4.44
N PRO A 330 -20.01 -2.17 -4.71
CA PRO A 330 -19.23 -2.20 -5.93
C PRO A 330 -20.16 -2.35 -7.13
N ALA A 331 -19.97 -1.49 -8.12
CA ALA A 331 -20.78 -1.48 -9.34
C ALA A 331 -20.73 -2.84 -10.06
N GLY A 332 -19.54 -3.41 -10.24
CA GLY A 332 -19.34 -4.61 -11.06
C GLY A 332 -19.63 -4.35 -12.54
N ALA A 333 -19.26 -3.17 -13.04
CA ALA A 333 -19.50 -2.69 -14.39
C ALA A 333 -18.86 -3.57 -15.47
N LEU A 334 -17.74 -4.25 -15.16
CA LEU A 334 -17.16 -5.25 -16.07
C LEU A 334 -17.82 -6.64 -15.93
N GLY A 335 -18.58 -6.84 -14.86
CA GLY A 335 -19.34 -8.06 -14.62
C GLY A 335 -19.26 -8.56 -13.18
N ARG A 336 -20.04 -9.61 -12.93
CA ARG A 336 -20.01 -10.40 -11.70
C ARG A 336 -19.64 -11.83 -12.04
N ILE A 337 -18.77 -12.42 -11.22
CA ILE A 337 -18.38 -13.81 -11.39
C ILE A 337 -19.57 -14.70 -10.97
N PRO A 338 -19.98 -15.67 -11.80
CA PRO A 338 -21.09 -16.58 -11.46
C PRO A 338 -20.83 -17.39 -10.18
N GLY A 339 -21.92 -17.71 -9.46
CA GLY A 339 -21.89 -18.43 -8.19
C GLY A 339 -21.62 -17.51 -6.99
N GLY A 340 -21.91 -17.95 -5.77
CA GLY A 340 -21.69 -17.14 -4.55
C GLY A 340 -22.82 -16.18 -4.20
N SER A 341 -22.84 -15.74 -2.94
CA SER A 341 -23.74 -14.70 -2.45
C SER A 341 -23.02 -13.36 -2.46
N THR A 342 -23.56 -12.36 -3.16
CA THR A 342 -23.07 -10.98 -2.97
C THR A 342 -23.50 -10.52 -1.58
N PRO A 343 -22.57 -10.12 -0.69
CA PRO A 343 -22.96 -9.54 0.60
C PRO A 343 -23.88 -8.34 0.34
N PRO A 344 -24.97 -8.17 1.10
CA PRO A 344 -25.86 -7.03 0.92
C PRO A 344 -25.07 -5.73 1.15
N CYS A 345 -25.27 -4.73 0.29
CA CYS A 345 -24.88 -3.36 0.59
C CYS A 345 -26.12 -2.68 1.15
N ALA A 346 -26.13 -2.43 2.44
CA ALA A 346 -27.17 -1.64 3.05
C ALA A 346 -26.50 -0.60 3.95
N ALA A 347 -26.96 0.64 3.84
CA ALA A 347 -26.67 1.63 4.86
C ALA A 347 -27.35 1.16 6.15
N THR A 348 -26.59 1.03 7.23
CA THR A 348 -27.18 0.85 8.54
C THR A 348 -27.67 2.22 9.03
N PRO A 349 -28.87 2.33 9.63
CA PRO A 349 -29.28 3.58 10.26
C PRO A 349 -28.22 4.07 11.25
N GLY A 350 -27.76 5.32 11.08
CA GLY A 350 -26.72 5.93 11.91
C GLY A 350 -25.31 5.87 11.32
N ASP A 351 -25.08 5.10 10.25
CA ASP A 351 -23.83 5.13 9.50
C ASP A 351 -23.77 6.39 8.60
N VAL A 352 -22.55 6.89 8.36
CA VAL A 352 -22.30 7.93 7.35
C VAL A 352 -22.53 7.34 5.97
N ASP A 353 -23.32 8.05 5.15
CA ASP A 353 -23.57 7.65 3.77
C ASP A 353 -22.24 7.54 2.99
N PRO A 354 -21.90 6.38 2.40
CA PRO A 354 -20.69 6.22 1.61
C PRO A 354 -20.60 7.18 0.42
N VAL A 355 -21.72 7.75 -0.05
CA VAL A 355 -21.73 8.77 -1.12
C VAL A 355 -20.91 10.00 -0.76
N VAL A 356 -20.78 10.34 0.53
CA VAL A 356 -19.90 11.46 0.97
C VAL A 356 -18.45 11.24 0.54
N ALA A 357 -18.01 9.98 0.41
CA ALA A 357 -16.66 9.62 0.02
C ALA A 357 -16.45 9.47 -1.50
N THR A 358 -17.46 9.71 -2.34
CA THR A 358 -17.30 9.73 -3.81
C THR A 358 -16.92 11.11 -4.35
N CYS A 359 -16.90 12.12 -3.50
CA CYS A 359 -16.63 13.52 -3.85
C CYS A 359 -17.50 14.05 -5.01
N GLY A 360 -18.75 13.56 -5.14
CA GLY A 360 -19.67 14.00 -6.19
C GLY A 360 -19.37 13.42 -7.58
N THR A 361 -18.52 12.40 -7.66
CA THR A 361 -18.11 11.75 -8.91
C THR A 361 -18.63 10.32 -8.97
N SER A 362 -18.40 9.65 -10.10
CA SER A 362 -18.62 8.21 -10.23
C SER A 362 -17.52 7.35 -9.61
N ASP A 363 -16.40 7.94 -9.14
CA ASP A 363 -15.32 7.20 -8.49
C ASP A 363 -15.72 6.83 -7.06
N ASP A 364 -16.09 5.56 -6.87
CA ASP A 364 -16.49 4.97 -5.59
C ASP A 364 -15.32 4.28 -4.84
N ASP A 365 -14.09 4.44 -5.33
CA ASP A 365 -12.91 3.75 -4.78
C ASP A 365 -12.61 4.13 -3.33
N LEU A 366 -12.68 5.42 -2.99
CA LEU A 366 -12.49 5.86 -1.59
C LEU A 366 -13.67 5.38 -0.72
N ALA A 367 -14.90 5.46 -1.21
CA ALA A 367 -16.07 4.95 -0.48
C ALA A 367 -15.96 3.44 -0.18
N LEU A 368 -15.52 2.63 -1.15
CA LEU A 368 -15.25 1.21 -0.97
C LEU A 368 -14.08 0.95 -0.01
N ALA A 369 -13.04 1.78 -0.02
CA ALA A 369 -11.92 1.65 0.90
C ALA A 369 -12.30 1.95 2.36
N LEU A 370 -13.22 2.89 2.58
CA LEU A 370 -13.69 3.31 3.91
C LEU A 370 -14.89 2.48 4.43
N SER A 371 -15.59 1.80 3.54
CA SER A 371 -16.79 0.98 3.79
C SER A 371 -16.73 0.17 5.09
N GLY A 372 -17.75 0.31 5.94
CA GLY A 372 -17.94 -0.47 7.17
C GLY A 372 -16.96 -0.17 8.31
N LYS A 373 -16.02 0.77 8.15
CA LYS A 373 -14.99 1.08 9.17
C LYS A 373 -15.45 2.18 10.11
N ARG A 374 -14.98 2.13 11.36
CA ARG A 374 -15.12 3.24 12.31
C ARG A 374 -14.17 4.37 11.89
N ILE A 375 -14.67 5.60 11.85
CA ILE A 375 -13.91 6.73 11.31
C ILE A 375 -12.73 7.09 12.21
N GLU A 376 -12.98 7.21 13.52
CA GLU A 376 -11.99 7.59 14.55
C GLU A 376 -10.78 6.63 14.68
N SER A 377 -10.90 5.39 14.20
CA SER A 377 -9.82 4.39 14.31
C SER A 377 -9.23 4.01 12.94
N LEU A 378 -9.77 4.58 11.87
CA LEU A 378 -9.39 4.22 10.51
C LEU A 378 -7.93 4.58 10.26
N SER A 379 -7.18 3.71 9.60
CA SER A 379 -5.79 3.98 9.26
C SER A 379 -5.44 3.43 7.89
N VAL A 380 -4.38 4.00 7.33
CA VAL A 380 -3.76 3.53 6.10
C VAL A 380 -2.36 3.05 6.45
N THR A 381 -2.05 1.80 6.11
CA THR A 381 -0.69 1.24 6.14
C THR A 381 -0.15 1.18 4.71
N ARG A 382 1.07 1.68 4.47
CA ARG A 382 1.92 1.37 3.31
C ARG A 382 3.01 0.41 3.73
N ALA A 383 3.27 -0.61 2.92
CA ALA A 383 4.42 -1.47 3.09
C ALA A 383 5.08 -1.83 1.75
N TYR A 384 6.38 -2.11 1.81
CA TYR A 384 7.18 -2.52 0.67
C TYR A 384 7.66 -3.97 0.84
N GLY A 385 7.52 -4.78 -0.20
CA GLY A 385 7.93 -6.19 -0.24
C GLY A 385 8.65 -6.52 -1.54
N LEU A 386 9.32 -7.68 -1.56
CA LEU A 386 9.99 -8.22 -2.76
C LEU A 386 9.54 -9.65 -3.00
N ILE A 387 9.11 -10.01 -4.21
CA ILE A 387 8.97 -11.42 -4.60
C ILE A 387 10.33 -11.91 -5.13
N PRO A 388 10.89 -13.00 -4.58
CA PRO A 388 12.24 -13.44 -4.93
C PRO A 388 12.31 -13.97 -6.37
N ALA A 389 13.43 -13.75 -7.05
CA ALA A 389 13.68 -14.26 -8.39
C ALA A 389 13.31 -15.75 -8.52
N GLY A 390 12.58 -16.09 -9.58
CA GLY A 390 12.07 -17.43 -9.88
C GLY A 390 10.85 -17.88 -9.04
N GLY A 391 10.56 -17.21 -7.93
CA GLY A 391 9.54 -17.59 -6.94
C GLY A 391 8.17 -16.99 -7.19
N PHE A 392 7.15 -17.49 -6.49
CA PHE A 392 5.82 -16.88 -6.45
C PHE A 392 5.66 -16.03 -5.19
N GLY A 393 4.81 -15.02 -5.27
CA GLY A 393 4.28 -14.36 -4.08
C GLY A 393 3.42 -15.33 -3.28
N ALA A 394 2.96 -14.87 -2.12
CA ALA A 394 2.05 -15.62 -1.27
C ALA A 394 0.69 -14.92 -1.20
N LEU A 395 -0.30 -15.62 -0.64
CA LEU A 395 -1.46 -14.95 -0.06
C LEU A 395 -1.01 -14.37 1.29
N VAL A 396 -0.82 -13.06 1.36
CA VAL A 396 -0.20 -12.41 2.53
C VAL A 396 -1.27 -11.73 3.36
N GLY A 397 -1.52 -12.26 4.56
CA GLY A 397 -2.37 -11.63 5.56
C GLY A 397 -1.67 -10.47 6.27
N TYR A 398 -2.42 -9.78 7.10
CA TYR A 398 -1.92 -8.72 7.97
C TYR A 398 -2.51 -8.82 9.37
N GLN A 399 -1.81 -8.23 10.33
CA GLN A 399 -2.19 -8.21 11.74
C GLN A 399 -2.04 -6.80 12.29
N GLU A 400 -2.73 -6.48 13.38
CA GLU A 400 -2.61 -5.18 14.04
C GLU A 400 -1.16 -4.88 14.44
N ALA A 401 -0.79 -3.60 14.34
CA ALA A 401 0.54 -3.11 14.64
C ALA A 401 0.48 -1.68 15.21
N ALA A 402 1.64 -1.19 15.65
CA ALA A 402 1.77 0.20 16.07
C ALA A 402 1.72 1.15 14.86
N ALA A 403 1.30 2.39 15.11
CA ALA A 403 1.43 3.47 14.14
C ALA A 403 2.92 3.69 13.80
N ARG A 404 3.18 4.10 12.56
CA ARG A 404 4.52 4.37 12.04
C ARG A 404 4.50 5.63 11.17
N SER A 405 5.42 6.56 11.47
CA SER A 405 5.62 7.72 10.61
C SER A 405 6.31 7.31 9.30
N GLY A 406 5.84 7.87 8.19
CA GLY A 406 6.55 7.82 6.91
C GLY A 406 7.71 8.81 6.81
N VAL A 407 8.04 9.52 7.90
CA VAL A 407 9.20 10.41 8.00
C VAL A 407 10.28 9.69 8.81
N ILE A 408 11.47 9.56 8.25
CA ILE A 408 12.59 8.84 8.87
C ILE A 408 13.82 9.73 8.84
N GLU A 409 14.51 9.89 9.97
CA GLU A 409 15.75 10.65 10.03
C GLU A 409 16.95 9.74 9.75
N SER A 410 17.84 10.14 8.83
CA SER A 410 19.15 9.50 8.68
C SER A 410 20.05 9.90 9.85
N GLN A 411 20.82 8.96 10.40
CA GLN A 411 21.68 9.23 11.55
C GLN A 411 23.14 9.56 11.18
N ARG A 412 23.53 9.38 9.91
CA ARG A 412 24.94 9.45 9.50
C ARG A 412 25.10 10.16 8.17
N PHE A 413 26.11 11.02 8.09
CA PHE A 413 26.67 11.44 6.81
C PHE A 413 27.70 10.41 6.33
N ASP A 414 27.85 10.30 5.01
CA ASP A 414 29.01 9.61 4.44
C ASP A 414 30.30 10.29 4.97
N PRO A 415 31.32 9.55 5.42
CA PRO A 415 32.59 10.14 5.86
C PRO A 415 33.26 11.06 4.85
N LEU A 416 33.05 10.82 3.54
CA LEU A 416 33.55 11.69 2.46
C LEU A 416 32.88 13.07 2.45
N CYS A 417 31.73 13.18 3.10
CA CYS A 417 30.94 14.41 3.22
C CYS A 417 31.31 15.28 4.42
N LEU A 418 32.11 14.75 5.34
CA LEU A 418 32.58 15.53 6.45
C LEU A 418 33.65 16.52 5.96
N PRO A 419 33.62 17.79 6.39
CA PRO A 419 34.65 18.74 6.02
C PRO A 419 36.01 18.14 6.35
N GLN A 420 36.83 17.93 5.32
CA GLN A 420 38.19 17.45 5.56
C GLN A 420 38.89 18.49 6.46
N PRO A 421 39.58 18.05 7.52
CA PRO A 421 40.36 18.97 8.33
C PRO A 421 41.29 19.76 7.39
N PRO A 422 41.43 21.08 7.59
CA PRO A 422 42.21 21.91 6.68
C PRO A 422 43.61 21.31 6.51
N PRO A 423 44.12 21.19 5.26
CA PRO A 423 45.44 20.62 5.00
C PRO A 423 46.49 21.48 5.71
N GLY A 424 46.98 21.00 6.86
CA GLY A 424 47.85 21.77 7.75
C GLY A 424 47.48 21.72 9.24
N ALA A 425 46.31 21.17 9.60
CA ALA A 425 46.05 20.77 10.98
C ALA A 425 46.90 19.53 11.32
N THR A 426 48.21 19.74 11.52
CA THR A 426 49.09 18.72 12.09
C THR A 426 48.47 18.24 13.39
N SER A 427 48.15 16.95 13.49
CA SER A 427 47.83 16.33 14.78
C SER A 427 48.83 16.88 15.80
N PRO A 428 48.35 17.38 16.96
CA PRO A 428 49.27 17.86 17.99
C PRO A 428 50.30 16.76 18.19
N SER A 429 51.57 17.09 17.93
CA SER A 429 52.67 16.11 18.06
C SER A 429 52.49 15.42 19.41
N PRO A 430 52.53 14.07 19.47
CA PRO A 430 52.34 13.36 20.71
C PRO A 430 53.28 13.96 21.74
N VAL A 431 52.72 14.63 22.74
CA VAL A 431 53.49 15.27 23.79
C VAL A 431 54.37 14.17 24.37
N PRO A 432 55.71 14.27 24.27
CA PRO A 432 56.58 13.25 24.84
C PRO A 432 56.25 13.12 26.33
N PRO A 433 56.32 11.93 26.93
CA PRO A 433 56.02 11.69 28.34
C PRO A 433 57.01 12.47 29.23
N GLY A 434 56.74 13.76 29.41
CA GLY A 434 57.50 14.70 30.20
C GLY A 434 56.96 14.70 31.61
N LYS A 435 57.80 14.23 32.53
CA LYS A 435 57.78 14.38 34.00
C LYS A 435 56.52 15.02 34.59
N ALA A 436 55.80 14.21 35.37
CA ALA A 436 54.76 14.62 36.29
C ALA A 436 55.18 15.86 37.11
N THR A 437 54.56 17.00 36.79
CA THR A 437 54.53 18.16 37.68
C THR A 437 53.52 17.86 38.80
N PRO A 438 53.84 18.13 40.08
CA PRO A 438 52.91 17.87 41.18
C PRO A 438 51.64 18.71 41.02
N ALA A 439 50.49 18.06 41.16
CA ALA A 439 49.18 18.72 41.14
C ALA A 439 49.11 19.81 42.23
N PRO A 440 48.62 21.02 41.92
CA PRO A 440 48.25 21.98 42.95
C PRO A 440 47.06 21.44 43.74
N ARG A 441 47.18 21.47 45.07
CA ARG A 441 46.10 21.14 46.01
C ARG A 441 44.92 22.08 45.78
N SER A 442 43.78 21.53 45.36
CA SER A 442 42.49 22.22 45.47
C SER A 442 42.11 22.39 46.94
N PRO A 443 41.62 23.56 47.36
CA PRO A 443 40.99 23.73 48.65
C PRO A 443 39.55 23.19 48.63
N ASP A 444 39.20 22.51 49.73
CA ASP A 444 37.88 22.10 50.22
C ASP A 444 36.66 22.38 49.33
N SER A 445 36.12 21.30 48.75
CA SER A 445 34.69 21.23 48.38
C SER A 445 33.91 20.69 49.58
N PRO A 446 32.84 21.37 50.03
CA PRO A 446 31.98 20.86 51.09
C PRO A 446 31.21 19.63 50.59
N GLN A 447 31.09 18.62 51.46
CA GLN A 447 30.30 17.41 51.24
C GLN A 447 28.82 17.78 51.10
N GLU A 448 28.21 17.44 49.95
CA GLU A 448 26.75 17.34 49.83
C GLU A 448 26.30 15.98 50.38
N GLU A 449 25.42 16.00 51.38
CA GLU A 449 24.66 14.85 51.84
C GLU A 449 23.64 14.39 50.77
N PRO A 450 23.42 13.08 50.59
CA PRO A 450 22.35 12.59 49.75
C PRO A 450 21.01 12.69 50.48
N VAL A 451 20.17 13.65 50.09
CA VAL A 451 18.76 13.72 50.54
C VAL A 451 17.94 12.72 49.74
N TYR A 452 17.45 11.68 50.42
CA TYR A 452 16.41 10.77 49.92
C TYR A 452 15.06 11.48 49.90
N TYR A 453 14.43 11.60 48.73
CA TYR A 453 13.01 11.90 48.61
C TYR A 453 12.26 10.68 48.09
N GLU A 454 11.54 10.01 48.98
CA GLU A 454 10.36 9.23 48.61
C GLU A 454 9.24 10.22 48.27
N SER A 455 8.67 10.12 47.07
CA SER A 455 7.43 10.82 46.72
C SER A 455 6.55 9.90 45.89
N SER A 456 5.58 9.33 46.58
CA SER A 456 4.38 8.72 46.03
C SER A 456 3.39 9.79 45.55
N GLY A 457 2.83 9.62 44.35
CA GLY A 457 1.40 9.82 44.10
C GLY A 457 0.92 11.14 43.50
N CYS A 458 0.17 10.97 42.40
CA CYS A 458 -1.04 11.70 41.97
C CYS A 458 -0.91 13.00 41.12
N SER A 459 -1.29 12.84 39.85
CA SER A 459 -2.22 13.68 39.05
C SER A 459 -2.13 15.21 39.10
N GLY A 460 -1.78 15.80 37.94
CA GLY A 460 -2.10 17.19 37.57
C GLY A 460 -1.78 17.38 36.07
N SER A 461 -2.79 17.37 35.20
CA SER A 461 -3.42 18.56 34.60
C SER A 461 -2.43 19.44 33.82
N ALA A 462 -2.50 19.37 32.49
CA ALA A 462 -1.70 20.16 31.57
C ALA A 462 -2.10 21.63 31.63
N VAL A 463 -1.13 22.49 31.94
CA VAL A 463 -1.24 23.95 31.84
C VAL A 463 -1.01 24.33 30.38
N VAL A 464 -2.03 24.93 29.77
CA VAL A 464 -1.95 25.65 28.50
C VAL A 464 -1.11 26.91 28.73
N VAL A 465 -0.01 27.05 28.01
CA VAL A 465 0.75 28.30 27.94
C VAL A 465 0.26 29.06 26.71
N ASP A 466 -0.67 29.98 26.93
CA ASP A 466 -0.99 31.04 25.98
C ASP A 466 0.22 31.97 25.85
N THR A 467 0.80 32.01 24.66
CA THR A 467 1.74 33.06 24.27
C THR A 467 1.02 34.00 23.31
N SER A 468 0.34 34.98 23.89
CA SER A 468 -0.09 36.18 23.19
C SER A 468 1.14 37.06 22.92
N SER A 469 1.55 37.12 21.64
CA SER A 469 2.38 38.21 21.16
C SER A 469 1.70 38.85 19.96
N SER A 470 1.13 40.01 20.25
CA SER A 470 0.58 40.98 19.32
C SER A 470 1.69 41.49 18.42
N SER A 471 1.50 41.40 17.11
CA SER A 471 2.18 42.28 16.17
C SER A 471 1.21 42.65 15.05
N ASP A 472 0.68 43.85 15.18
CA ASP A 472 0.02 44.58 14.12
C ASP A 472 1.01 44.76 12.97
N THR A 473 0.65 44.33 11.76
CA THR A 473 1.20 44.92 10.53
C THR A 473 0.13 44.93 9.45
N SER A 474 -0.04 46.13 8.91
CA SER A 474 -1.06 46.63 8.02
C SER A 474 -1.02 46.03 6.62
N SER A 475 -2.22 45.84 6.08
CA SER A 475 -2.56 45.76 4.66
C SER A 475 -1.92 46.86 3.81
N SER A 476 -1.30 46.47 2.68
CA SER A 476 -1.21 47.32 1.49
C SER A 476 -1.29 46.42 0.25
N SER A 477 -2.33 46.67 -0.52
CA SER A 477 -2.57 46.19 -1.88
C SER A 477 -1.70 47.02 -2.82
N ASP A 478 -1.06 46.41 -3.82
CA ASP A 478 -0.65 47.13 -5.04
C ASP A 478 -0.64 46.16 -6.23
N ASP A 479 -1.43 46.55 -7.22
CA ASP A 479 -1.48 46.03 -8.59
C ASP A 479 -0.16 46.25 -9.32
N SER A 480 0.26 45.29 -10.16
CA SER A 480 1.12 45.60 -11.31
C SER A 480 0.99 44.55 -12.42
N CYS A 481 0.43 45.04 -13.53
CA CYS A 481 0.40 44.43 -14.85
C CYS A 481 1.76 44.60 -15.57
N GLY A 482 2.07 43.65 -16.46
CA GLY A 482 3.11 43.73 -17.50
C GLY A 482 3.89 42.41 -17.60
N GLY A 483 4.06 41.73 -18.74
CA GLY A 483 3.90 42.06 -20.15
C GLY A 483 5.13 41.54 -20.91
N GLY A 484 4.93 40.83 -22.03
CA GLY A 484 5.96 40.48 -23.04
C GLY A 484 6.45 39.02 -23.01
N THR A 485 6.01 38.14 -23.94
CA THR A 485 6.60 37.80 -25.28
C THR A 485 7.88 36.96 -25.16
N ASP A 486 7.97 35.75 -25.72
CA ASP A 486 8.27 35.48 -27.14
C ASP A 486 7.70 34.09 -27.57
N THR A 487 6.84 34.00 -28.59
CA THR A 487 7.12 33.62 -29.99
C THR A 487 8.10 32.45 -30.22
N SER A 488 7.57 31.28 -30.59
CA SER A 488 8.10 30.51 -31.71
C SER A 488 7.00 29.69 -32.38
N SER A 489 6.76 30.06 -33.63
CA SER A 489 5.83 29.52 -34.59
C SER A 489 6.31 28.21 -35.20
N SER A 490 5.40 27.26 -35.39
CA SER A 490 5.50 26.29 -36.48
C SER A 490 4.09 25.93 -36.97
N SER A 491 3.78 26.53 -38.11
CA SER A 491 2.65 26.33 -39.00
C SER A 491 2.63 24.92 -39.61
N GLY A 492 1.45 24.31 -39.66
CA GLY A 492 1.18 23.12 -40.46
C GLY A 492 -0.32 23.02 -40.76
N SER A 493 -0.76 23.75 -41.78
CA SER A 493 -2.13 23.76 -42.29
C SER A 493 -2.45 22.47 -43.04
N SER A 494 -3.65 21.95 -42.86
CA SER A 494 -4.40 21.29 -43.94
C SER A 494 -5.89 21.40 -43.67
N ASP A 495 -6.53 22.07 -44.61
CA ASP A 495 -7.94 22.41 -44.70
C ASP A 495 -8.84 21.17 -44.76
N SER A 496 -10.03 21.28 -44.16
CA SER A 496 -11.22 20.50 -44.56
C SER A 496 -12.45 21.31 -44.20
N SER A 497 -13.02 21.92 -45.22
CA SER A 497 -14.33 22.56 -45.25
C SER A 497 -15.42 21.58 -44.82
N ASP A 498 -16.35 21.99 -43.96
CA ASP A 498 -17.75 22.15 -44.36
C ASP A 498 -18.65 22.67 -43.21
N PRO A 499 -19.82 23.27 -43.55
CA PRO A 499 -20.42 24.34 -42.78
C PRO A 499 -21.69 23.93 -42.02
N GLY A 500 -22.05 24.79 -41.07
CA GLY A 500 -23.45 25.14 -40.82
C GLY A 500 -24.22 24.25 -39.85
N CYS A 501 -24.54 24.81 -38.70
CA CYS A 501 -25.94 24.99 -38.28
C CYS A 501 -26.01 25.92 -37.07
N SER A 502 -26.49 27.12 -37.36
CA SER A 502 -27.06 28.11 -36.46
C SER A 502 -28.24 27.50 -35.68
N GLY A 503 -28.43 27.91 -34.43
CA GLY A 503 -29.58 27.54 -33.62
C GLY A 503 -29.63 28.35 -32.34
N ASP A 504 -30.52 29.34 -32.35
CA ASP A 504 -30.57 30.48 -31.45
C ASP A 504 -31.01 30.18 -30.01
N THR A 505 -30.62 31.12 -29.14
CA THR A 505 -31.08 31.35 -27.78
C THR A 505 -32.52 31.84 -27.71
N VAL A 506 -33.35 31.19 -26.90
CA VAL A 506 -34.54 31.73 -26.21
C VAL A 506 -34.77 30.83 -24.99
N GLY A 507 -34.85 31.28 -23.73
CA GLY A 507 -35.55 32.46 -23.24
C GLY A 507 -37.01 32.05 -23.00
N GLY A 508 -37.35 31.64 -21.77
CA GLY A 508 -38.72 31.20 -21.44
C GLY A 508 -38.90 30.82 -19.98
N ASP A 509 -39.17 31.82 -19.16
CA ASP A 509 -39.85 31.67 -17.87
C ASP A 509 -41.24 31.06 -18.07
N ASN A 510 -41.69 30.22 -17.13
CA ASN A 510 -43.11 30.13 -16.77
C ASN A 510 -43.28 29.37 -15.44
N ASP A 511 -43.60 30.15 -14.42
CA ASP A 511 -44.40 29.70 -13.28
C ASP A 511 -45.78 29.22 -13.75
N SER A 512 -46.29 28.13 -13.17
CA SER A 512 -47.70 28.04 -12.77
C SER A 512 -47.97 26.77 -11.96
N ALA A 513 -48.66 27.02 -10.85
CA ALA A 513 -49.26 26.07 -9.93
C ALA A 513 -50.37 25.22 -10.61
N GLY A 514 -50.77 24.14 -9.93
CA GLY A 514 -52.13 23.61 -10.07
C GLY A 514 -52.28 22.10 -10.09
N ASP A 515 -52.78 21.60 -8.97
CA ASP A 515 -53.83 20.59 -8.84
C ASP A 515 -53.55 19.08 -8.90
N ALA A 516 -54.03 18.51 -7.80
CA ALA A 516 -54.30 17.12 -7.47
C ALA A 516 -55.09 16.36 -8.53
N CYS A 517 -54.91 15.03 -8.54
CA CYS A 517 -56.00 14.05 -8.52
C CYS A 517 -55.46 12.67 -8.13
N ALA A 518 -56.08 12.07 -7.10
CA ALA A 518 -56.01 10.65 -6.79
C ALA A 518 -56.90 9.86 -7.74
N SER A 519 -56.54 8.60 -8.02
CA SER A 519 -57.52 7.57 -8.39
C SER A 519 -56.94 6.17 -8.27
N ASP A 520 -57.70 5.36 -7.56
CA ASP A 520 -57.49 3.96 -7.20
C ASP A 520 -57.74 3.03 -8.40
N SER A 521 -57.23 1.79 -8.32
CA SER A 521 -57.67 0.70 -9.21
C SER A 521 -57.53 -0.64 -8.52
N SER A 522 -58.67 -1.19 -8.08
CA SER A 522 -58.82 -2.57 -7.61
C SER A 522 -59.69 -3.38 -8.57
N SER A 523 -59.22 -4.60 -8.86
CA SER A 523 -59.95 -5.87 -9.07
C SER A 523 -61.05 -6.00 -10.14
N SER A 524 -60.91 -7.03 -10.99
CA SER A 524 -62.01 -7.98 -11.28
C SER A 524 -61.52 -9.28 -11.95
N SER A 525 -62.20 -10.35 -11.58
CA SER A 525 -62.02 -11.79 -11.77
C SER A 525 -62.46 -12.36 -13.14
N SER A 526 -62.02 -13.57 -13.49
CA SER A 526 -62.87 -14.63 -14.10
C SER A 526 -62.14 -15.97 -14.36
N ASP A 527 -62.53 -16.98 -13.57
CA ASP A 527 -62.92 -18.37 -13.86
C ASP A 527 -62.38 -19.16 -15.07
N SER A 528 -61.95 -20.40 -14.80
CA SER A 528 -62.25 -21.61 -15.60
C SER A 528 -62.02 -22.91 -14.79
N CYS A 529 -63.01 -23.79 -14.83
CA CYS A 529 -63.16 -25.02 -14.04
C CYS A 529 -62.53 -26.25 -14.74
N SER A 530 -62.08 -27.24 -13.97
CA SER A 530 -62.32 -28.66 -14.29
C SER A 530 -62.14 -29.56 -13.05
N SER A 531 -63.12 -30.43 -12.91
CA SER A 531 -63.48 -31.34 -11.82
C SER A 531 -62.67 -32.65 -11.77
N GLY A 532 -62.57 -33.25 -10.59
CA GLY A 532 -62.21 -34.65 -10.40
C GLY A 532 -62.38 -35.11 -8.95
N SER A 533 -63.48 -35.80 -8.68
CA SER A 533 -63.91 -36.29 -7.36
C SER A 533 -63.35 -37.67 -6.99
N GLY A 534 -63.34 -37.95 -5.68
CA GLY A 534 -63.23 -39.29 -5.06
C GLY A 534 -61.88 -39.49 -4.36
N GLY A 535 -61.76 -39.98 -3.14
CA GLY A 535 -62.64 -40.67 -2.20
C GLY A 535 -61.71 -41.13 -1.05
N GLY A 536 -62.22 -41.13 0.18
CA GLY A 536 -61.41 -41.11 1.40
C GLY A 536 -60.53 -42.32 1.72
N SER A 537 -59.73 -42.18 2.77
CA SER A 537 -59.51 -43.16 3.84
C SER A 537 -58.48 -42.62 4.84
N ASP A 538 -58.88 -42.60 6.11
CA ASP A 538 -57.99 -42.52 7.26
C ASP A 538 -56.99 -43.67 7.25
N CYS A 539 -55.73 -43.38 7.58
CA CYS A 539 -54.77 -44.33 8.15
C CYS A 539 -53.70 -43.54 8.91
N ASP A 540 -53.85 -43.49 10.23
CA ASP A 540 -52.72 -43.35 11.15
C ASP A 540 -51.64 -44.38 10.83
N ALA A 541 -50.40 -43.93 10.65
CA ALA A 541 -49.22 -44.79 10.72
C ALA A 541 -47.99 -43.98 11.13
N ASP A 542 -47.79 -43.99 12.43
CA ASP A 542 -46.53 -43.90 13.15
C ASP A 542 -45.34 -44.47 12.35
N ALA A 543 -44.33 -43.64 12.07
CA ALA A 543 -43.09 -44.08 11.44
C ALA A 543 -41.88 -43.38 12.06
N SER A 544 -41.45 -43.96 13.18
CA SER A 544 -40.11 -43.94 13.77
C SER A 544 -38.99 -43.38 12.87
N LEU A 545 -38.42 -42.27 13.30
CA LEU A 545 -37.16 -41.72 12.82
C LEU A 545 -36.00 -42.68 13.15
N ARG A 546 -35.62 -43.53 12.18
CA ARG A 546 -34.33 -44.24 12.22
C ARG A 546 -33.21 -43.26 11.92
N SER A 547 -32.51 -42.84 12.96
CA SER A 547 -31.23 -42.15 12.91
C SER A 547 -30.19 -43.01 12.18
N ARG A 548 -29.71 -42.54 11.02
CA ARG A 548 -28.53 -43.10 10.37
C ARG A 548 -27.27 -42.65 11.13
N PRO A 549 -26.37 -43.56 11.55
CA PRO A 549 -25.13 -43.19 12.21
C PRO A 549 -24.17 -42.55 11.20
N ARG A 550 -23.81 -41.29 11.45
CA ARG A 550 -22.71 -40.60 10.75
C ARG A 550 -21.41 -41.36 10.98
N GLY A 551 -20.86 -41.94 9.92
CA GLY A 551 -19.52 -42.50 9.90
C GLY A 551 -18.47 -41.42 10.20
N LYS A 552 -17.66 -41.65 11.24
CA LYS A 552 -16.53 -40.80 11.61
C LYS A 552 -15.39 -41.07 10.62
N SER A 553 -14.96 -40.06 9.88
CA SER A 553 -13.82 -40.18 8.97
C SER A 553 -12.50 -40.33 9.74
N PRO A 554 -11.58 -41.20 9.31
CA PRO A 554 -10.32 -41.49 10.01
C PRO A 554 -9.28 -40.35 9.96
N VAL A 555 -9.57 -39.24 9.27
CA VAL A 555 -8.62 -38.15 9.04
C VAL A 555 -8.37 -37.31 10.31
N SER A 556 -9.31 -37.30 11.25
CA SER A 556 -9.20 -36.50 12.49
C SER A 556 -8.16 -37.03 13.49
N ARG A 557 -7.83 -38.34 13.45
CA ARG A 557 -6.86 -38.93 14.40
C ARG A 557 -5.40 -38.69 14.00
N ALA A 558 -5.11 -38.59 12.70
CA ALA A 558 -3.76 -38.29 12.21
C ALA A 558 -3.36 -36.83 12.53
N ALA A 559 -4.30 -35.88 12.43
CA ALA A 559 -4.05 -34.48 12.75
C ALA A 559 -3.76 -34.25 14.23
N LEU A 560 -4.48 -34.94 15.13
CA LEU A 560 -4.25 -34.85 16.58
C LEU A 560 -2.93 -35.51 17.00
N ALA A 561 -2.50 -36.60 16.33
CA ALA A 561 -1.20 -37.22 16.60
C ALA A 561 -0.02 -36.33 16.18
N LEU A 562 -0.14 -35.61 15.05
CA LEU A 562 0.88 -34.65 14.60
C LEU A 562 0.99 -33.44 15.54
N PHE A 563 -0.13 -32.93 16.06
CA PHE A 563 -0.10 -31.83 17.04
C PHE A 563 0.48 -32.26 18.41
N ALA A 564 0.23 -33.50 18.84
CA ALA A 564 0.79 -34.03 20.09
C ALA A 564 2.32 -34.21 20.02
N LEU A 565 2.89 -34.50 18.84
CA LEU A 565 4.34 -34.61 18.62
C LEU A 565 5.06 -33.27 18.49
N ALA A 566 4.39 -32.22 18.00
CA ALA A 566 5.01 -30.90 17.81
C ALA A 566 5.22 -30.12 19.13
N LEU A 567 4.40 -30.37 20.15
CA LEU A 567 4.43 -29.68 21.44
C LEU A 567 5.72 -29.91 22.28
N PRO A 568 6.26 -31.13 22.43
CA PRO A 568 7.51 -31.34 23.17
C PRO A 568 8.75 -30.81 22.43
N LEU A 569 8.76 -30.81 21.09
CA LEU A 569 9.89 -30.28 20.31
C LEU A 569 10.06 -28.77 20.49
N ARG A 570 8.97 -28.02 20.65
CA ARG A 570 9.02 -26.57 20.90
C ARG A 570 9.62 -26.22 22.26
N ARG A 571 9.57 -27.12 23.25
CA ARG A 571 10.21 -26.94 24.56
C ARG A 571 11.72 -27.23 24.53
N LEU A 572 12.20 -28.06 23.61
CA LEU A 572 13.63 -28.35 23.46
C LEU A 572 14.41 -27.18 22.82
N PHE A 573 13.81 -26.47 21.86
CA PHE A 573 14.48 -25.32 21.23
C PHE A 573 14.62 -24.11 22.17
N ARG A 574 13.68 -23.89 23.10
CA ARG A 574 13.80 -22.81 24.10
C ARG A 574 14.89 -23.01 25.14
N ARG A 575 15.44 -24.23 25.29
CA ARG A 575 16.54 -24.50 26.23
C ARG A 575 17.92 -24.20 25.64
N ARG A 576 18.05 -24.10 24.32
CA ARG A 576 19.31 -23.85 23.62
C ARG A 576 19.66 -22.38 23.42
N GLU A 577 18.75 -21.47 23.78
CA GLU A 577 18.98 -20.01 23.76
C GLU A 577 19.33 -19.45 25.15
N ARG A 578 19.54 -20.32 26.14
CA ARG A 578 19.90 -19.94 27.52
C ARG A 578 21.22 -20.57 28.01
N GLU A 579 21.96 -21.21 27.11
CA GLU A 579 23.38 -21.54 27.24
C GLU A 579 24.11 -20.76 26.15
#